data_AF-A0A1H7Q4X8-F1
#
_entry.id   AF-A0A1H7Q4X8-F1
#
_cell.length_a   1.000
_cell.length_b   1.000
_cell.length_c   1.000
_cell.angle_alpha   90.00
_cell.angle_beta   90.00
_cell.angle_gamma   90.00
#
_symmetry.space_group_name_H-M   'P 1'
#
loop_
_entity.id
_entity.type
_entity.pdbx_description
1 polymer ?
#
loop_
_entity_poly.entity_id
_entity_poly.type
_entity_poly.pdbx_seq_one_letter_code
_entity_poly.pdbx_strand_id
1 'polypeptide(L)'
;MNAKVKVEELLSQNPIAQGLQLDKKRYLWLLSPALPVLGMGFLAGYQYGPKATKKLFALGGPLLLHVIIPTIDALVGTDENNPSDEQIKKLVSDPYYDRIVKMFVPLQYAANFFAGYVVSRKETPLLDQLLIGCTMGLINGIGVNTAHELCHRPKRADHYWSHVTLAPLGYNHFRIEHPYGHHKRAATPEDPATSKMGETFYEFLPRTISGGLKSAIQIEKHRLNRKGESFFSLKNELFHGAAISATFHATMLKLYGKKILPFLAIQSLYGVTLFEMVNYLEHYGLLREKKEDGSYSRTMPEHSWNNNNITTNLFLYQLQRHSDHHAYPTRPFQALRNFEEAPVLPSGYATMLIPVLIPKLWFKIMDKRVFDHYGGDLNKANIHPKRRAKIFKKFGVIDKLLG
;
A
#
# COMPACT_ATOMS: atom_id res chain seq x y z
N MET A 1 -51.90 11.90 26.23
CA MET A 1 -50.66 11.33 26.82
C MET A 1 -49.55 11.46 25.80
N ASN A 2 -48.64 12.42 25.98
CA ASN A 2 -47.45 12.56 25.13
C ASN A 2 -46.42 11.53 25.56
N ALA A 3 -46.31 10.43 24.82
CA ALA A 3 -45.22 9.48 25.02
C ALA A 3 -43.89 10.20 24.74
N LYS A 4 -43.09 10.40 25.79
CA LYS A 4 -41.70 10.86 25.65
C LYS A 4 -40.96 9.78 24.85
N VAL A 5 -40.72 10.04 23.57
CA VAL A 5 -39.80 9.26 22.76
C VAL A 5 -38.44 9.30 23.47
N LYS A 6 -37.92 8.15 23.92
CA LYS A 6 -36.58 8.04 24.50
C LYS A 6 -35.56 8.20 23.38
N VAL A 7 -35.25 9.45 23.05
CA VAL A 7 -34.29 9.83 21.99
C VAL A 7 -32.94 9.12 22.18
N GLU A 8 -32.51 8.90 23.42
CA GLU A 8 -31.27 8.19 23.76
C GLU A 8 -31.27 6.72 23.33
N GLU A 9 -32.42 6.05 23.35
CA GLU A 9 -32.58 4.65 22.96
C GLU A 9 -32.61 4.48 21.43
N LEU A 10 -33.06 5.52 20.70
CA LEU A 10 -32.97 5.59 19.24
C LEU A 10 -31.58 5.98 18.74
N LEU A 11 -30.86 6.84 19.48
CA LEU A 11 -29.48 7.21 19.17
C LEU A 11 -28.50 6.05 19.40
N SER A 12 -28.74 5.20 20.40
CA SER A 12 -27.92 4.01 20.65
C SER A 12 -28.10 2.91 19.58
N GLN A 13 -29.20 2.95 18.83
CA GLN A 13 -29.49 2.04 17.72
C GLN A 13 -29.16 2.61 16.33
N ASN A 14 -28.82 3.90 16.22
CA ASN A 14 -28.48 4.52 14.94
C ASN A 14 -27.02 4.22 14.57
N PRO A 15 -26.74 3.41 13.52
CA PRO A 15 -25.38 3.04 13.15
C PRO A 15 -24.51 4.24 12.78
N ILE A 16 -25.11 5.33 12.29
CA ILE A 16 -24.39 6.56 11.93
C ILE A 16 -23.92 7.30 13.19
N ALA A 17 -24.81 7.50 14.16
CA ALA A 17 -24.48 8.17 15.42
C ALA A 17 -23.44 7.36 16.21
N GLN A 18 -23.61 6.04 16.26
CA GLN A 18 -22.66 5.13 16.89
C GLN A 18 -21.30 5.13 16.18
N GLY A 19 -21.27 5.08 14.85
CA GLY A 19 -20.03 5.14 14.07
C GLY A 19 -19.24 6.42 14.29
N LEU A 20 -19.92 7.59 14.31
CA LEU A 20 -19.26 8.88 14.53
C LEU A 20 -18.73 9.05 15.97
N GLN A 21 -19.43 8.47 16.95
CA GLN A 21 -18.98 8.45 18.35
C GLN A 21 -17.69 7.62 18.51
N LEU A 22 -17.59 6.50 17.80
CA LEU A 22 -16.44 5.59 17.86
C LEU A 22 -15.25 6.07 17.00
N ASP A 23 -15.54 6.70 15.88
CA ASP A 23 -14.56 7.20 14.94
C ASP A 23 -14.90 8.62 14.52
N LYS A 24 -14.28 9.59 15.19
CA LYS A 24 -14.43 11.02 14.88
C LYS A 24 -14.01 11.37 13.44
N LYS A 25 -13.22 10.50 12.79
CA LYS A 25 -12.74 10.68 11.42
C LYS A 25 -13.60 9.96 10.39
N ARG A 26 -14.72 9.36 10.80
CA ARG A 26 -15.59 8.55 9.94
C ARG A 26 -15.76 9.11 8.53
N TYR A 27 -16.23 10.35 8.40
CA TYR A 27 -16.48 10.92 7.08
C TYR A 27 -15.23 11.29 6.28
N LEU A 28 -14.10 11.47 6.96
CA LEU A 28 -12.82 11.78 6.32
C LEU A 28 -12.23 10.57 5.58
N TRP A 29 -12.70 9.34 5.85
CA TRP A 29 -12.30 8.17 5.06
C TRP A 29 -12.70 8.26 3.58
N LEU A 30 -13.62 9.17 3.22
CA LEU A 30 -13.91 9.52 1.83
C LEU A 30 -12.71 10.15 1.09
N LEU A 31 -11.67 10.59 1.79
CA LEU A 31 -10.45 11.11 1.16
C LEU A 31 -9.76 10.07 0.28
N SER A 32 -9.80 8.78 0.64
CA SER A 32 -9.21 7.73 -0.22
C SER A 32 -9.94 7.60 -1.56
N PRO A 33 -11.26 7.33 -1.64
CA PRO A 33 -11.97 7.31 -2.92
C PRO A 33 -12.11 8.68 -3.59
N ALA A 34 -11.81 9.79 -2.89
CA ALA A 34 -11.67 11.10 -3.52
C ALA A 34 -10.42 11.21 -4.40
N LEU A 35 -9.38 10.38 -4.22
CA LEU A 35 -8.15 10.45 -5.02
C LEU A 35 -8.38 10.25 -6.53
N PRO A 36 -9.11 9.21 -6.99
CA PRO A 36 -9.49 9.12 -8.40
C PRO A 36 -10.30 10.34 -8.88
N VAL A 37 -11.16 10.91 -8.03
CA VAL A 37 -11.95 12.11 -8.36
C VAL A 37 -11.05 13.34 -8.53
N LEU A 38 -10.08 13.53 -7.64
CA LEU A 38 -9.04 14.56 -7.78
C LEU A 38 -8.22 14.35 -9.05
N GLY A 39 -7.88 13.10 -9.38
CA GLY A 39 -7.27 12.73 -10.66
C GLY A 39 -8.08 13.17 -11.86
N MET A 40 -9.39 12.90 -11.85
CA MET A 40 -10.31 13.39 -12.89
C MET A 40 -10.36 14.93 -12.92
N GLY A 41 -10.31 15.60 -11.77
CA GLY A 41 -10.19 17.05 -11.68
C GLY A 41 -8.92 17.59 -12.33
N PHE A 42 -7.77 16.95 -12.10
CA PHE A 42 -6.51 17.31 -12.76
C PHE A 42 -6.59 17.07 -14.28
N LEU A 43 -7.17 15.96 -14.72
CA LEU A 43 -7.38 15.67 -16.14
C LEU A 43 -8.32 16.69 -16.80
N ALA A 44 -9.41 17.09 -16.13
CA ALA A 44 -10.32 18.11 -16.61
C ALA A 44 -9.65 19.48 -16.68
N GLY A 45 -8.86 19.86 -15.67
CA GLY A 45 -8.06 21.08 -15.67
C GLY A 45 -7.01 21.10 -16.79
N TYR A 46 -6.38 19.96 -17.08
CA TYR A 46 -5.47 19.82 -18.23
C TYR A 46 -6.21 19.98 -19.57
N GLN A 47 -7.38 19.36 -19.70
CA GLN A 47 -8.13 19.27 -20.95
C GLN A 47 -8.84 20.58 -21.31
N TYR A 48 -9.50 21.21 -20.32
CA TYR A 48 -10.39 22.34 -20.52
C TYR A 48 -9.86 23.65 -19.93
N GLY A 49 -8.80 23.60 -19.11
CA GLY A 49 -8.18 24.79 -18.54
C GLY A 49 -7.32 25.58 -19.53
N PRO A 50 -6.85 26.78 -19.13
CA PRO A 50 -5.97 27.60 -19.94
C PRO A 50 -4.69 26.87 -20.37
N LYS A 51 -4.18 27.17 -21.58
CA LYS A 51 -2.94 26.55 -22.10
C LYS A 51 -1.76 26.70 -21.13
N ALA A 52 -1.64 27.84 -20.46
CA ALA A 52 -0.56 28.13 -19.53
C ALA A 52 -0.53 27.21 -18.29
N THR A 53 -1.68 26.67 -17.86
CA THR A 53 -1.79 25.84 -16.66
C THR A 53 -1.74 24.34 -16.95
N LYS A 54 -1.68 23.92 -18.22
CA LYS A 54 -1.72 22.49 -18.58
C LYS A 54 -0.67 21.66 -17.86
N LYS A 55 0.60 22.10 -17.87
CA LYS A 55 1.69 21.35 -17.21
C LYS A 55 1.47 21.21 -15.71
N LEU A 56 0.92 22.24 -15.06
CA LEU A 56 0.59 22.20 -13.64
C LEU A 56 -0.43 21.10 -13.35
N PHE A 57 -1.49 21.01 -14.15
CA PHE A 57 -2.50 19.97 -14.02
C PHE A 57 -1.97 18.57 -14.38
N ALA A 58 -1.11 18.44 -15.38
CA ALA A 58 -0.45 17.16 -15.69
C ALA A 58 0.42 16.65 -14.52
N LEU A 59 1.01 17.58 -13.74
CA LEU A 59 1.78 17.32 -12.54
C LEU A 59 0.93 17.19 -11.26
N GLY A 60 -0.40 17.20 -11.36
CA GLY A 60 -1.29 17.24 -10.20
C GLY A 60 -1.03 16.12 -9.19
N GLY A 61 -0.78 14.89 -9.64
CA GLY A 61 -0.43 13.78 -8.77
C GLY A 61 0.89 13.97 -8.03
N PRO A 62 2.04 14.15 -8.72
CA PRO A 62 3.32 14.44 -8.06
C PRO A 62 3.27 15.60 -7.06
N LEU A 63 2.56 16.69 -7.39
CA LEU A 63 2.37 17.82 -6.47
C LEU A 63 1.52 17.41 -5.26
N LEU A 64 0.46 16.63 -5.46
CA LEU A 64 -0.36 16.10 -4.38
C LEU A 64 0.48 15.26 -3.41
N LEU A 65 1.26 14.31 -3.93
CA LEU A 65 2.03 13.38 -3.10
C LEU A 65 3.25 14.01 -2.43
N HIS A 66 4.01 14.84 -3.13
CA HIS A 66 5.29 15.33 -2.62
C HIS A 66 5.23 16.71 -1.98
N VAL A 67 4.13 17.45 -2.17
CA VAL A 67 3.97 18.80 -1.61
C VAL A 67 2.73 18.89 -0.74
N ILE A 68 1.55 18.62 -1.29
CA ILE A 68 0.27 18.90 -0.59
C ILE A 68 0.09 17.96 0.61
N ILE A 69 0.16 16.63 0.42
CA ILE A 69 -0.04 15.66 1.51
C ILE A 69 1.00 15.87 2.64
N PRO A 70 2.32 15.96 2.37
CA PRO A 70 3.31 16.22 3.41
C PRO A 70 3.09 17.54 4.16
N THR A 71 2.66 18.60 3.46
CA THR A 71 2.36 19.89 4.09
C THR A 71 1.18 19.75 5.05
N ILE A 72 0.10 19.09 4.63
CA ILE A 72 -1.06 18.88 5.50
C ILE A 72 -0.71 17.96 6.67
N ASP A 73 0.04 16.88 6.44
CA ASP A 73 0.51 15.98 7.51
C ASP A 73 1.29 16.74 8.59
N ALA A 74 2.16 17.68 8.19
CA ALA A 74 2.92 18.51 9.12
C ALA A 74 2.03 19.50 9.92
N LEU A 75 0.90 19.92 9.36
CA LEU A 75 -0.04 20.85 10.01
C LEU A 75 -1.06 20.13 10.91
N VAL A 76 -1.52 18.94 10.54
CA VAL A 76 -2.58 18.20 11.23
C VAL A 76 -2.02 17.28 12.32
N GLY A 77 -0.87 16.64 12.10
CA GLY A 77 -0.22 15.76 13.07
C GLY A 77 -0.72 14.31 13.04
N THR A 78 -0.68 13.65 14.21
CA THR A 78 -0.81 12.19 14.37
C THR A 78 -2.09 11.76 15.08
N ASP A 79 -2.54 10.53 14.82
CA ASP A 79 -3.70 9.90 15.45
C ASP A 79 -3.29 8.88 16.51
N GLU A 80 -3.58 9.17 17.77
CA GLU A 80 -3.34 8.25 18.90
C GLU A 80 -4.56 7.36 19.21
N ASN A 81 -5.67 7.50 18.48
CA ASN A 81 -6.89 6.77 18.80
C ASN A 81 -6.70 5.25 18.65
N ASN A 82 -6.97 4.49 19.71
CA ASN A 82 -6.94 3.03 19.71
C ASN A 82 -8.32 2.49 20.15
N PRO A 83 -9.11 1.88 19.25
CA PRO A 83 -10.42 1.35 19.62
C PRO A 83 -10.28 0.13 20.54
N SER A 84 -11.10 0.01 21.59
CA SER A 84 -11.20 -1.19 22.44
C SER A 84 -11.80 -2.37 21.68
N ASP A 85 -11.70 -3.59 22.22
CA ASP A 85 -12.18 -4.80 21.53
C ASP A 85 -13.69 -4.75 21.23
N GLU A 86 -14.48 -4.13 22.12
CA GLU A 86 -15.91 -3.92 21.90
C GLU A 86 -16.17 -2.90 20.78
N GLN A 87 -15.38 -1.81 20.75
CA GLN A 87 -15.48 -0.80 19.70
C GLN A 87 -15.09 -1.37 18.34
N ILE A 88 -14.07 -2.25 18.28
CA ILE A 88 -13.68 -2.96 17.06
C ILE A 88 -14.86 -3.76 16.50
N LYS A 89 -15.57 -4.55 17.33
CA LYS A 89 -16.73 -5.33 16.86
C LYS A 89 -17.78 -4.45 16.18
N LYS A 90 -18.07 -3.28 16.77
CA LYS A 90 -19.02 -2.29 16.24
C LYS A 90 -18.51 -1.69 14.91
N LEU A 91 -17.26 -1.23 14.86
CA LEU A 91 -16.63 -0.67 13.66
C LEU A 91 -16.53 -1.66 12.49
N VAL A 92 -16.28 -2.95 12.77
CA VAL A 92 -16.21 -4.02 11.77
C VAL A 92 -17.60 -4.32 11.19
N SER A 93 -18.65 -4.25 12.01
CA SER A 93 -20.03 -4.51 11.58
C SER A 93 -20.64 -3.39 10.72
N ASP A 94 -19.98 -2.22 10.68
CA ASP A 94 -20.50 -1.05 10.01
C ASP A 94 -20.25 -1.08 8.49
N PRO A 95 -21.31 -1.12 7.66
CA PRO A 95 -21.17 -1.25 6.21
C PRO A 95 -20.56 -0.01 5.54
N TYR A 96 -20.47 1.12 6.23
CA TYR A 96 -19.90 2.35 5.68
C TYR A 96 -18.46 2.16 5.21
N TYR A 97 -17.61 1.54 6.04
CA TYR A 97 -16.19 1.32 5.71
C TYR A 97 -16.01 0.36 4.54
N ASP A 98 -16.84 -0.68 4.44
CA ASP A 98 -16.86 -1.59 3.29
C ASP A 98 -17.21 -0.87 1.98
N ARG A 99 -18.23 0.00 2.03
CA ARG A 99 -18.69 0.77 0.87
C ARG A 99 -17.63 1.74 0.38
N ILE A 100 -16.89 2.41 1.28
CA ILE A 100 -15.81 3.34 0.90
C ILE A 100 -14.73 2.62 0.10
N VAL A 101 -14.24 1.49 0.61
CA VAL A 101 -13.19 0.70 -0.04
C VAL A 101 -13.64 0.27 -1.43
N LYS A 102 -14.88 -0.24 -1.56
CA LYS A 102 -15.42 -0.67 -2.87
C LYS A 102 -15.71 0.49 -3.81
N MET A 103 -16.08 1.67 -3.29
CA MET A 103 -16.34 2.87 -4.10
C MET A 103 -15.09 3.39 -4.80
N PHE A 104 -13.90 3.15 -4.25
CA PHE A 104 -12.63 3.50 -4.90
C PHE A 104 -12.52 2.88 -6.31
N VAL A 105 -12.93 1.61 -6.47
CA VAL A 105 -12.71 0.83 -7.70
C VAL A 105 -13.42 1.41 -8.93
N PRO A 106 -14.75 1.66 -8.95
CA PRO A 106 -15.39 2.28 -10.11
C PRO A 106 -14.85 3.68 -10.41
N LEU A 107 -14.50 4.46 -9.38
CA LEU A 107 -13.92 5.80 -9.55
C LEU A 107 -12.51 5.74 -10.15
N GLN A 108 -11.69 4.77 -9.74
CA GLN A 108 -10.36 4.49 -10.31
C GLN A 108 -10.49 4.15 -11.80
N TYR A 109 -11.44 3.30 -12.18
CA TYR A 109 -11.67 2.95 -13.58
C TYR A 109 -12.14 4.17 -14.39
N ALA A 110 -13.09 4.95 -13.88
CA ALA A 110 -13.52 6.20 -14.53
C ALA A 110 -12.35 7.15 -14.78
N ALA A 111 -11.46 7.32 -13.79
CA ALA A 111 -10.26 8.14 -13.92
C ALA A 111 -9.30 7.59 -14.99
N ASN A 112 -9.06 6.28 -15.04
CA ASN A 112 -8.19 5.67 -16.05
C ASN A 112 -8.76 5.81 -17.47
N PHE A 113 -10.06 5.59 -17.68
CA PHE A 113 -10.68 5.80 -18.99
C PHE A 113 -10.66 7.27 -19.40
N PHE A 114 -10.91 8.19 -18.46
CA PHE A 114 -10.81 9.61 -18.76
C PHE A 114 -9.37 10.03 -19.11
N ALA A 115 -8.37 9.49 -18.40
CA ALA A 115 -6.96 9.70 -18.75
C ALA A 115 -6.65 9.18 -20.16
N GLY A 116 -7.12 7.97 -20.50
CA GLY A 116 -7.00 7.40 -21.85
C GLY A 116 -7.57 8.33 -22.92
N TYR A 117 -8.76 8.90 -22.68
CA TYR A 117 -9.37 9.90 -23.57
C TYR A 117 -8.46 11.12 -23.76
N VAL A 118 -8.00 11.75 -22.67
CA VAL A 118 -7.14 12.96 -22.72
C VAL A 118 -5.79 12.68 -23.40
N VAL A 119 -5.15 11.57 -23.07
CA VAL A 119 -3.84 11.17 -23.63
C VAL A 119 -3.94 10.82 -25.11
N SER A 120 -5.05 10.24 -25.56
CA SER A 120 -5.26 9.83 -26.96
C SER A 120 -5.37 10.98 -27.96
N ARG A 121 -5.64 12.21 -27.50
CA ARG A 121 -5.82 13.38 -28.37
C ARG A 121 -4.56 13.64 -29.18
N LYS A 122 -4.70 14.00 -30.46
CA LYS A 122 -3.56 14.25 -31.37
C LYS A 122 -2.58 15.30 -30.83
N GLU A 123 -3.11 16.35 -30.21
CA GLU A 123 -2.37 17.48 -29.64
C GLU A 123 -1.58 17.14 -28.36
N THR A 124 -1.88 16.02 -27.68
CA THR A 124 -1.24 15.71 -26.38
C THR A 124 0.24 15.33 -26.61
N PRO A 125 1.20 16.16 -26.15
CA PRO A 125 2.63 15.91 -26.31
C PRO A 125 3.07 14.69 -25.50
N LEU A 126 4.11 13.98 -25.95
CA LEU A 126 4.63 12.79 -25.25
C LEU A 126 4.94 13.08 -23.78
N LEU A 127 5.61 14.20 -23.48
CA LEU A 127 5.93 14.58 -22.10
C LEU A 127 4.68 14.63 -21.22
N ASP A 128 3.61 15.26 -21.69
CA ASP A 128 2.37 15.37 -20.92
C ASP A 128 1.70 14.01 -20.72
N GLN A 129 1.82 13.09 -21.69
CA GLN A 129 1.36 11.71 -21.49
C GLN A 129 2.13 10.99 -20.38
N LEU A 130 3.45 11.23 -20.27
CA LEU A 130 4.26 10.66 -19.20
C LEU A 130 3.89 11.30 -17.84
N LEU A 131 3.68 12.62 -17.79
CA LEU A 131 3.28 13.33 -16.56
C LEU A 131 1.88 12.91 -16.08
N ILE A 132 0.90 12.82 -16.99
CA ILE A 132 -0.41 12.26 -16.70
C ILE A 132 -0.28 10.78 -16.29
N GLY A 133 0.64 10.04 -16.91
CA GLY A 133 1.02 8.69 -16.52
C GLY A 133 1.48 8.62 -15.06
N CYS A 134 2.35 9.52 -14.61
CA CYS A 134 2.77 9.60 -13.20
C CYS A 134 1.60 9.94 -12.28
N THR A 135 0.72 10.86 -12.67
CA THR A 135 -0.48 11.21 -11.89
C THR A 135 -1.42 10.01 -11.72
N MET A 136 -1.70 9.28 -12.81
CA MET A 136 -2.50 8.06 -12.74
C MET A 136 -1.78 6.91 -12.06
N GLY A 137 -0.46 6.81 -12.22
CA GLY A 137 0.37 5.82 -11.55
C GLY A 137 0.35 5.98 -10.04
N LEU A 138 0.34 7.22 -9.53
CA LEU A 138 0.11 7.51 -8.12
C LEU A 138 -1.27 7.00 -7.67
N ILE A 139 -2.33 7.36 -8.39
CA ILE A 139 -3.70 6.95 -8.03
C ILE A 139 -3.82 5.43 -8.03
N ASN A 140 -3.28 4.76 -9.05
CA ASN A 140 -3.32 3.31 -9.17
C ASN A 140 -2.40 2.63 -8.15
N GLY A 141 -1.26 3.25 -7.80
CA GLY A 141 -0.35 2.83 -6.73
C GLY A 141 -1.03 2.88 -5.36
N ILE A 142 -1.74 3.97 -5.04
CA ILE A 142 -2.58 4.04 -3.82
C ILE A 142 -3.76 3.06 -3.92
N GLY A 143 -4.26 2.77 -5.12
CA GLY A 143 -5.24 1.72 -5.37
C GLY A 143 -4.79 0.34 -4.91
N VAL A 144 -3.48 0.07 -4.80
CA VAL A 144 -2.97 -1.16 -4.20
C VAL A 144 -3.44 -1.31 -2.75
N ASN A 145 -3.67 -0.22 -2.01
CA ASN A 145 -4.21 -0.27 -0.64
C ASN A 145 -5.67 -0.71 -0.60
N THR A 146 -6.46 -0.31 -1.60
CA THR A 146 -7.81 -0.85 -1.79
C THR A 146 -7.73 -2.36 -2.08
N ALA A 147 -6.84 -2.77 -2.97
CA ALA A 147 -6.64 -4.18 -3.31
C ALA A 147 -6.13 -5.01 -2.11
N HIS A 148 -5.29 -4.40 -1.28
CA HIS A 148 -4.71 -4.94 -0.06
C HIS A 148 -5.78 -5.25 0.99
N GLU A 149 -6.61 -4.27 1.32
CA GLU A 149 -7.75 -4.47 2.24
C GLU A 149 -8.69 -5.56 1.72
N LEU A 150 -8.95 -5.59 0.41
CA LEU A 150 -9.84 -6.58 -0.20
C LEU A 150 -9.25 -8.00 -0.29
N CYS A 151 -7.92 -8.16 -0.41
CA CYS A 151 -7.31 -9.49 -0.51
C CYS A 151 -7.33 -10.25 0.81
N HIS A 152 -7.33 -9.55 1.94
CA HIS A 152 -7.40 -10.13 3.29
C HIS A 152 -8.80 -10.57 3.70
N ARG A 153 -9.83 -10.18 2.95
CA ARG A 153 -11.22 -10.51 3.28
C ARG A 153 -11.54 -11.96 2.95
N PRO A 154 -12.47 -12.60 3.70
CA PRO A 154 -12.76 -14.02 3.53
C PRO A 154 -13.58 -14.33 2.26
N LYS A 155 -14.31 -13.35 1.71
CA LYS A 155 -15.23 -13.57 0.59
C LYS A 155 -14.46 -13.57 -0.73
N ARG A 156 -14.67 -14.61 -1.54
CA ARG A 156 -14.08 -14.71 -2.88
C ARG A 156 -14.42 -13.54 -3.80
N ALA A 157 -15.59 -12.92 -3.63
CA ALA A 157 -15.95 -11.71 -4.37
C ALA A 157 -14.98 -10.56 -4.09
N ASP A 158 -14.54 -10.37 -2.84
CA ASP A 158 -13.58 -9.32 -2.49
C ASP A 158 -12.20 -9.60 -3.11
N HIS A 159 -11.81 -10.88 -3.28
CA HIS A 159 -10.59 -11.25 -4.01
C HIS A 159 -10.63 -10.83 -5.49
N TYR A 160 -11.79 -10.96 -6.14
CA TYR A 160 -11.93 -10.45 -7.51
C TYR A 160 -11.96 -8.92 -7.56
N TRP A 161 -12.54 -8.24 -6.57
CA TRP A 161 -12.41 -6.79 -6.46
C TRP A 161 -10.94 -6.37 -6.30
N SER A 162 -10.15 -7.11 -5.54
CA SER A 162 -8.70 -6.91 -5.42
C SER A 162 -8.01 -7.05 -6.78
N HIS A 163 -8.30 -8.13 -7.53
CA HIS A 163 -7.76 -8.31 -8.88
C HIS A 163 -8.17 -7.20 -9.86
N VAL A 164 -9.42 -6.77 -9.84
CA VAL A 164 -9.92 -5.66 -10.68
C VAL A 164 -9.17 -4.37 -10.32
N THR A 165 -8.99 -4.08 -9.04
CA THR A 165 -8.25 -2.89 -8.59
C THR A 165 -6.78 -2.87 -9.03
N LEU A 166 -6.12 -4.04 -9.06
CA LEU A 166 -4.71 -4.20 -9.50
C LEU A 166 -4.54 -4.20 -11.03
N ALA A 167 -5.63 -4.38 -11.78
CA ALA A 167 -5.60 -4.58 -13.21
C ALA A 167 -4.91 -3.46 -13.99
N PRO A 168 -5.10 -2.15 -13.66
CA PRO A 168 -4.37 -1.07 -14.32
C PRO A 168 -2.86 -1.19 -14.20
N LEU A 169 -2.33 -1.64 -13.05
CA LEU A 169 -0.89 -1.79 -12.86
C LEU A 169 -0.32 -3.07 -13.48
N GLY A 170 -1.18 -4.07 -13.77
CA GLY A 170 -0.72 -5.39 -14.18
C GLY A 170 0.00 -6.17 -13.06
N TYR A 171 -0.25 -5.80 -11.80
CA TYR A 171 0.45 -6.34 -10.62
C TYR A 171 -0.38 -7.40 -9.87
N ASN A 172 -1.24 -8.12 -10.59
CA ASN A 172 -2.28 -8.98 -10.01
C ASN A 172 -1.77 -10.17 -9.19
N HIS A 173 -0.50 -10.57 -9.35
CA HIS A 173 0.08 -11.62 -8.53
C HIS A 173 0.12 -11.23 -7.04
N PHE A 174 0.15 -9.93 -6.73
CA PHE A 174 0.09 -9.39 -5.38
C PHE A 174 -1.08 -9.94 -4.55
N ARG A 175 -2.28 -10.10 -5.13
CA ARG A 175 -3.45 -10.65 -4.41
C ARG A 175 -3.17 -12.03 -3.80
N ILE A 176 -2.34 -12.84 -4.45
CA ILE A 176 -1.96 -14.18 -3.95
C ILE A 176 -0.72 -14.08 -3.07
N GLU A 177 0.29 -13.35 -3.55
CA GLU A 177 1.60 -13.22 -2.90
C GLU A 177 1.45 -12.63 -1.50
N HIS A 178 0.70 -11.54 -1.36
CA HIS A 178 0.69 -10.75 -0.14
C HIS A 178 0.11 -11.50 1.07
N PRO A 179 -1.15 -11.99 1.05
CA PRO A 179 -1.73 -12.66 2.22
C PRO A 179 -1.09 -14.01 2.54
N TYR A 180 -0.63 -14.75 1.52
CA TYR A 180 -0.16 -16.13 1.70
C TYR A 180 1.38 -16.27 1.67
N GLY A 181 2.08 -15.24 1.23
CA GLY A 181 3.52 -15.16 1.09
C GLY A 181 4.11 -14.13 2.04
N HIS A 182 4.05 -12.85 1.67
CA HIS A 182 4.62 -11.75 2.46
C HIS A 182 4.14 -11.77 3.91
N HIS A 183 2.83 -11.77 4.19
CA HIS A 183 2.35 -11.82 5.58
C HIS A 183 2.86 -13.01 6.40
N LYS A 184 3.01 -14.17 5.75
CA LYS A 184 3.51 -15.39 6.39
C LYS A 184 5.00 -15.28 6.72
N ARG A 185 5.78 -14.62 5.85
CA ARG A 185 7.25 -14.57 5.90
C ARG A 185 7.80 -13.17 6.22
N ALA A 186 6.95 -12.19 6.52
CA ALA A 186 7.36 -10.83 6.80
C ALA A 186 8.43 -10.82 7.90
N ALA A 187 9.44 -9.98 7.73
CA ALA A 187 10.63 -9.92 8.56
C ALA A 187 11.41 -11.26 8.62
N THR A 188 11.48 -12.01 7.52
CA THR A 188 12.40 -13.15 7.38
C THR A 188 13.27 -13.03 6.11
N PRO A 189 14.43 -13.70 6.03
CA PRO A 189 15.30 -13.64 4.85
C PRO A 189 14.66 -14.16 3.56
N GLU A 190 13.67 -15.05 3.67
CA GLU A 190 12.96 -15.68 2.56
C GLU A 190 11.83 -14.80 1.99
N ASP A 191 11.45 -13.72 2.66
CA ASP A 191 10.47 -12.78 2.15
C ASP A 191 11.09 -11.79 1.14
N PRO A 192 10.64 -11.80 -0.13
CA PRO A 192 11.14 -10.85 -1.13
C PRO A 192 10.80 -9.39 -0.79
N ALA A 193 9.72 -9.12 -0.06
CA ALA A 193 9.28 -7.76 0.28
C ALA A 193 9.90 -7.22 1.59
N THR A 194 10.63 -8.05 2.36
CA THR A 194 11.40 -7.58 3.52
C THR A 194 12.73 -6.96 3.05
N SER A 195 12.91 -5.66 3.26
CA SER A 195 14.13 -4.93 2.91
C SER A 195 15.20 -5.03 3.99
N LYS A 196 16.47 -5.05 3.59
CA LYS A 196 17.59 -5.26 4.52
C LYS A 196 18.28 -3.95 4.89
N MET A 197 18.78 -3.84 6.12
CA MET A 197 19.62 -2.72 6.53
C MET A 197 20.87 -2.64 5.63
N GLY A 198 21.11 -1.47 5.06
CA GLY A 198 22.10 -1.22 4.03
C GLY A 198 21.71 -1.61 2.59
N GLU A 199 20.61 -2.33 2.32
CA GLU A 199 20.15 -2.58 0.95
C GLU A 199 19.64 -1.28 0.34
N THR A 200 20.05 -0.93 -0.88
CA THR A 200 19.48 0.25 -1.57
C THR A 200 18.13 -0.08 -2.18
N PHE A 201 17.25 0.93 -2.36
CA PHE A 201 15.97 0.71 -3.06
C PHE A 201 16.16 0.10 -4.46
N TYR A 202 17.23 0.47 -5.16
CA TYR A 202 17.55 -0.06 -6.49
C TYR A 202 17.98 -1.54 -6.50
N GLU A 203 18.55 -2.04 -5.39
CA GLU A 203 18.82 -3.47 -5.21
C GLU A 203 17.56 -4.22 -4.78
N PHE A 204 16.74 -3.58 -3.95
CA PHE A 204 15.47 -4.12 -3.47
C PHE A 204 14.43 -4.31 -4.58
N LEU A 205 14.20 -3.29 -5.41
CA LEU A 205 13.11 -3.25 -6.39
C LEU A 205 13.07 -4.46 -7.35
N PRO A 206 14.15 -4.85 -8.06
CA PRO A 206 14.12 -6.03 -8.90
C PRO A 206 13.98 -7.33 -8.09
N ARG A 207 14.48 -7.37 -6.86
CA ARG A 207 14.38 -8.54 -5.96
C ARG A 207 12.95 -8.76 -5.48
N THR A 208 12.27 -7.70 -5.02
CA THR A 208 10.88 -7.78 -4.55
C THR A 208 9.94 -8.16 -5.69
N ILE A 209 10.03 -7.51 -6.87
CA ILE A 209 9.14 -7.80 -8.01
C ILE A 209 9.30 -9.25 -8.50
N SER A 210 10.53 -9.66 -8.82
CA SER A 210 10.76 -11.00 -9.37
C SER A 210 10.58 -12.10 -8.33
N GLY A 211 10.93 -11.83 -7.06
CA GLY A 211 10.73 -12.73 -5.94
C GLY A 211 9.26 -12.90 -5.59
N GLY A 212 8.49 -11.82 -5.58
CA GLY A 212 7.04 -11.82 -5.35
C GLY A 212 6.30 -12.62 -6.41
N LEU A 213 6.62 -12.42 -7.69
CA LEU A 213 6.02 -13.23 -8.75
C LEU A 213 6.35 -14.73 -8.61
N LYS A 214 7.61 -15.08 -8.31
CA LYS A 214 8.02 -16.48 -8.06
C LYS A 214 7.29 -17.07 -6.84
N SER A 215 7.19 -16.30 -5.76
CA SER A 215 6.45 -16.66 -4.54
C SER A 215 4.98 -16.95 -4.86
N ALA A 216 4.31 -16.07 -5.60
CA ALA A 216 2.92 -16.23 -6.00
C ALA A 216 2.70 -17.50 -6.83
N ILE A 217 3.57 -17.78 -7.81
CA ILE A 217 3.55 -19.01 -8.63
C ILE A 217 3.68 -20.24 -7.75
N GLN A 218 4.62 -20.23 -6.79
CA GLN A 218 4.80 -21.35 -5.87
C GLN A 218 3.56 -21.54 -5.00
N ILE A 219 3.05 -20.49 -4.36
CA ILE A 219 1.85 -20.53 -3.51
C ILE A 219 0.67 -21.14 -4.27
N GLU A 220 0.43 -20.66 -5.50
CA GLU A 220 -0.69 -21.11 -6.31
C GLU A 220 -0.53 -22.56 -6.77
N LYS A 221 0.68 -22.96 -7.17
CA LYS A 221 1.00 -24.36 -7.49
C LYS A 221 0.72 -25.28 -6.31
N HIS A 222 1.13 -24.91 -5.09
CA HIS A 222 0.83 -25.70 -3.89
C HIS A 222 -0.67 -25.76 -3.59
N ARG A 223 -1.41 -24.66 -3.79
CA ARG A 223 -2.86 -24.62 -3.60
C ARG A 223 -3.59 -25.54 -4.58
N LEU A 224 -3.18 -25.57 -5.85
CA LEU A 224 -3.77 -26.42 -6.88
C LEU A 224 -3.43 -27.89 -6.66
N ASN A 225 -2.17 -28.21 -6.34
CA ASN A 225 -1.74 -29.58 -6.05
C ASN A 225 -2.52 -30.18 -4.86
N ARG A 226 -2.76 -29.41 -3.78
CA ARG A 226 -3.60 -29.85 -2.65
C ARG A 226 -5.05 -30.15 -3.02
N LYS A 227 -5.53 -29.64 -4.17
CA LYS A 227 -6.86 -29.88 -4.70
C LYS A 227 -6.87 -30.91 -5.84
N GLY A 228 -5.75 -31.57 -6.13
CA GLY A 228 -5.62 -32.51 -7.24
C GLY A 228 -5.69 -31.84 -8.63
N GLU A 229 -5.44 -30.53 -8.71
CA GLU A 229 -5.53 -29.74 -9.94
C GLU A 229 -4.15 -29.50 -10.54
N SER A 230 -4.06 -29.46 -11.88
CA SER A 230 -2.83 -29.06 -12.57
C SER A 230 -2.61 -27.55 -12.47
N PHE A 231 -1.36 -27.09 -12.66
CA PHE A 231 -1.05 -25.65 -12.70
C PHE A 231 -1.80 -24.92 -13.82
N PHE A 232 -2.09 -25.59 -14.94
CA PHE A 232 -2.82 -25.01 -16.06
C PHE A 232 -4.35 -25.12 -15.96
N SER A 233 -4.87 -25.51 -14.80
CA SER A 233 -6.32 -25.59 -14.54
C SER A 233 -6.99 -24.21 -14.68
N LEU A 234 -8.25 -24.21 -15.14
CA LEU A 234 -9.13 -23.02 -15.12
C LEU A 234 -9.38 -22.48 -13.70
N LYS A 235 -9.01 -23.25 -12.67
CA LYS A 235 -9.06 -22.82 -11.26
C LYS A 235 -7.82 -22.03 -10.83
N ASN A 236 -6.83 -21.83 -11.71
CA ASN A 236 -5.63 -21.04 -11.42
C ASN A 236 -5.97 -19.55 -11.36
N GLU A 237 -5.83 -18.97 -10.19
CA GLU A 237 -6.18 -17.58 -9.90
C GLU A 237 -5.13 -16.58 -10.42
N LEU A 238 -3.86 -17.00 -10.63
CA LEU A 238 -2.88 -16.18 -11.34
C LEU A 238 -3.33 -15.91 -12.78
N PHE A 239 -3.93 -16.90 -13.44
CA PHE A 239 -4.48 -16.73 -14.79
C PHE A 239 -5.72 -15.85 -14.79
N HIS A 240 -6.56 -15.92 -13.75
CA HIS A 240 -7.69 -14.99 -13.61
C HIS A 240 -7.18 -13.56 -13.49
N GLY A 241 -6.22 -13.31 -12.59
CA GLY A 241 -5.61 -12.01 -12.42
C GLY A 241 -4.96 -11.49 -13.70
N ALA A 242 -4.15 -12.31 -14.38
CA ALA A 242 -3.50 -11.95 -15.63
C ALA A 242 -4.53 -11.65 -16.75
N ALA A 243 -5.60 -12.44 -16.86
CA ALA A 243 -6.67 -12.20 -17.81
C ALA A 243 -7.38 -10.86 -17.54
N ILE A 244 -7.67 -10.53 -16.28
CA ILE A 244 -8.31 -9.26 -15.91
C ILE A 244 -7.41 -8.07 -16.29
N SER A 245 -6.10 -8.11 -15.99
CA SER A 245 -5.15 -7.07 -16.41
C SER A 245 -5.05 -6.97 -17.93
N ALA A 246 -4.99 -8.10 -18.62
CA ALA A 246 -4.92 -8.14 -20.09
C ALA A 246 -6.18 -7.55 -20.72
N THR A 247 -7.37 -7.87 -20.20
CA THR A 247 -8.65 -7.29 -20.64
C THR A 247 -8.68 -5.79 -20.43
N PHE A 248 -8.22 -5.27 -19.29
CA PHE A 248 -8.12 -3.83 -19.05
C PHE A 248 -7.25 -3.15 -20.11
N HIS A 249 -6.00 -3.61 -20.29
CA HIS A 249 -5.06 -3.00 -21.23
C HIS A 249 -5.51 -3.14 -22.69
N ALA A 250 -6.05 -4.29 -23.07
CA ALA A 250 -6.61 -4.51 -24.40
C ALA A 250 -7.81 -3.58 -24.67
N THR A 251 -8.66 -3.34 -23.67
CA THR A 251 -9.79 -2.41 -23.79
C THR A 251 -9.28 -0.98 -23.97
N MET A 252 -8.31 -0.55 -23.16
CA MET A 252 -7.69 0.78 -23.29
C MET A 252 -7.09 0.99 -24.69
N LEU A 253 -6.34 0.01 -25.21
CA LEU A 253 -5.74 0.07 -26.54
C LEU A 253 -6.79 0.04 -27.67
N LYS A 254 -7.87 -0.73 -27.49
CA LYS A 254 -8.98 -0.79 -28.45
C LYS A 254 -9.73 0.55 -28.54
N LEU A 255 -9.97 1.21 -27.41
CA LEU A 255 -10.71 2.48 -27.37
C LEU A 255 -9.86 3.68 -27.81
N TYR A 256 -8.58 3.72 -27.44
CA TYR A 256 -7.74 4.92 -27.56
C TYR A 256 -6.55 4.76 -28.53
N GLY A 257 -6.37 3.57 -29.10
CA GLY A 257 -5.29 3.26 -30.04
C GLY A 257 -3.92 3.12 -29.37
N LYS A 258 -2.89 2.82 -30.17
CA LYS A 258 -1.52 2.57 -29.67
C LYS A 258 -0.81 3.83 -29.13
N LYS A 259 -1.34 5.03 -29.38
CA LYS A 259 -0.75 6.30 -28.92
C LYS A 259 -0.62 6.36 -27.39
N ILE A 260 -1.52 5.71 -26.65
CA ILE A 260 -1.52 5.73 -25.18
C ILE A 260 -0.50 4.75 -24.54
N LEU A 261 0.26 3.99 -25.32
CA LEU A 261 1.23 3.03 -24.79
C LEU A 261 2.24 3.64 -23.79
N PRO A 262 2.84 4.82 -24.05
CA PRO A 262 3.73 5.46 -23.08
C PRO A 262 3.03 5.78 -21.76
N PHE A 263 1.79 6.26 -21.81
CA PHE A 263 0.96 6.50 -20.63
C PHE A 263 0.70 5.22 -19.84
N LEU A 264 0.25 4.14 -20.50
CA LEU A 264 -0.04 2.85 -19.85
C LEU A 264 1.22 2.27 -19.20
N ALA A 265 2.37 2.36 -19.86
CA ALA A 265 3.63 1.88 -19.34
C ALA A 265 4.09 2.68 -18.11
N ILE A 266 4.04 4.02 -18.18
CA ILE A 266 4.47 4.87 -17.06
C ILE A 266 3.53 4.77 -15.87
N GLN A 267 2.21 4.72 -16.06
CA GLN A 267 1.31 4.60 -14.91
C GLN A 267 1.52 3.28 -14.17
N SER A 268 1.74 2.17 -14.90
CA SER A 268 2.04 0.87 -14.28
C SER A 268 3.39 0.90 -13.56
N LEU A 269 4.45 1.36 -14.24
CA LEU A 269 5.80 1.38 -13.69
C LEU A 269 5.88 2.29 -12.45
N TYR A 270 5.30 3.50 -12.54
CA TYR A 270 5.30 4.46 -11.44
C TYR A 270 4.48 3.94 -10.26
N GLY A 271 3.29 3.40 -10.50
CA GLY A 271 2.43 2.86 -9.44
C GLY A 271 3.02 1.65 -8.72
N VAL A 272 3.60 0.70 -9.47
CA VAL A 272 4.33 -0.44 -8.87
C VAL A 272 5.55 0.04 -8.10
N THR A 273 6.34 0.96 -8.66
CA THR A 273 7.52 1.51 -7.96
C THR A 273 7.12 2.20 -6.68
N LEU A 274 6.07 3.03 -6.70
CA LEU A 274 5.55 3.73 -5.53
C LEU A 274 5.11 2.74 -4.43
N PHE A 275 4.39 1.68 -4.81
CA PHE A 275 4.00 0.64 -3.87
C PHE A 275 5.22 -0.09 -3.26
N GLU A 276 6.20 -0.48 -4.07
CA GLU A 276 7.39 -1.16 -3.57
C GLU A 276 8.29 -0.23 -2.72
N MET A 277 8.24 1.08 -2.91
CA MET A 277 8.89 2.03 -2.00
C MET A 277 8.26 1.97 -0.60
N VAL A 278 6.94 1.75 -0.52
CA VAL A 278 6.22 1.58 0.75
C VAL A 278 6.62 0.26 1.44
N ASN A 279 6.63 -0.87 0.73
CA ASN A 279 7.18 -2.13 1.29
C ASN A 279 8.62 -1.97 1.79
N TYR A 280 9.44 -1.26 1.01
CA TYR A 280 10.85 -1.04 1.34
C TYR A 280 11.01 -0.26 2.65
N LEU A 281 10.24 0.82 2.86
CA LEU A 281 10.32 1.61 4.10
C LEU A 281 9.68 0.90 5.30
N GLU A 282 8.62 0.12 5.08
CA GLU A 282 7.86 -0.61 6.10
C GLU A 282 8.66 -1.73 6.76
N HIS A 283 9.58 -2.37 6.02
CA HIS A 283 10.29 -3.56 6.50
C HIS A 283 11.80 -3.39 6.67
N TYR A 284 12.29 -2.14 6.65
CA TYR A 284 13.72 -1.88 6.61
C TYR A 284 14.50 -2.39 7.82
N GLY A 285 15.32 -3.42 7.58
CA GLY A 285 16.30 -3.93 8.54
C GLY A 285 15.73 -4.79 9.66
N LEU A 286 14.42 -5.03 9.67
CA LEU A 286 13.75 -5.81 10.70
C LEU A 286 13.79 -7.31 10.38
N LEU A 287 13.93 -8.12 11.42
CA LEU A 287 14.08 -9.56 11.38
C LEU A 287 13.37 -10.19 12.57
N ARG A 288 12.60 -11.25 12.31
CA ARG A 288 12.04 -12.15 13.31
C ARG A 288 13.10 -13.11 13.80
N GLU A 289 13.05 -13.37 15.08
CA GLU A 289 13.85 -14.42 15.70
C GLU A 289 13.55 -15.78 15.06
N LYS A 290 14.62 -16.53 14.77
CA LYS A 290 14.55 -17.92 14.36
C LYS A 290 14.70 -18.81 15.58
N LYS A 291 13.72 -19.67 15.83
CA LYS A 291 13.68 -20.62 16.94
C LYS A 291 14.64 -21.79 16.69
N GLU A 292 14.91 -22.56 17.75
CA GLU A 292 15.76 -23.75 17.72
C GLU A 292 15.28 -24.80 16.70
N ASP A 293 13.96 -24.94 16.51
CA ASP A 293 13.36 -25.86 15.54
C ASP A 293 13.46 -25.38 14.08
N GLY A 294 14.08 -24.22 13.85
CA GLY A 294 14.25 -23.60 12.53
C GLY A 294 13.04 -22.80 12.04
N SER A 295 11.93 -22.78 12.78
CA SER A 295 10.78 -21.91 12.49
C SER A 295 11.01 -20.48 12.99
N TYR A 296 10.25 -19.51 12.47
CA TYR A 296 10.33 -18.11 12.93
C TYR A 296 9.30 -17.83 14.03
N SER A 297 9.64 -16.95 14.98
CA SER A 297 8.71 -16.38 15.98
C SER A 297 7.47 -15.78 15.30
N ARG A 298 6.32 -15.65 15.98
CA ARG A 298 5.13 -15.05 15.34
C ARG A 298 5.43 -13.61 14.90
N THR A 299 4.84 -13.15 13.79
CA THR A 299 4.87 -11.72 13.43
C THR A 299 4.16 -10.88 14.51
N MET A 300 4.83 -9.83 14.95
CA MET A 300 4.47 -8.96 16.09
C MET A 300 4.69 -7.50 15.68
N PRO A 301 4.11 -6.51 16.39
CA PRO A 301 4.21 -5.10 16.01
C PRO A 301 5.64 -4.57 15.81
N GLU A 302 6.62 -5.14 16.52
CA GLU A 302 8.05 -4.82 16.40
C GLU A 302 8.68 -5.20 15.04
N HIS A 303 8.04 -6.07 14.25
CA HIS A 303 8.58 -6.62 13.01
C HIS A 303 8.26 -5.78 11.76
N SER A 304 7.71 -4.58 11.92
CA SER A 304 7.46 -3.62 10.84
C SER A 304 7.45 -2.18 11.37
N TRP A 305 7.79 -1.22 10.53
CA TRP A 305 7.77 0.20 10.85
C TRP A 305 6.36 0.80 10.77
N ASN A 306 5.96 1.51 11.82
CA ASN A 306 4.68 2.17 11.96
C ASN A 306 4.78 3.68 11.67
N ASN A 307 3.65 4.31 11.35
CA ASN A 307 3.45 5.76 11.43
C ASN A 307 1.96 6.09 11.68
N ASN A 308 1.70 7.21 12.35
CA ASN A 308 0.34 7.61 12.77
C ASN A 308 -0.17 8.92 12.16
N ASN A 309 0.48 9.48 11.14
CA ASN A 309 0.05 10.73 10.51
C ASN A 309 -1.40 10.62 9.98
N ILE A 310 -2.27 11.55 10.40
CA ILE A 310 -3.71 11.49 10.15
C ILE A 310 -4.01 11.54 8.66
N THR A 311 -3.46 12.53 7.94
CA THR A 311 -3.85 12.79 6.55
C THR A 311 -3.39 11.66 5.64
N THR A 312 -2.14 11.22 5.74
CA THR A 312 -1.68 10.05 4.99
C THR A 312 -2.50 8.79 5.34
N ASN A 313 -2.85 8.56 6.61
CA ASN A 313 -3.69 7.41 6.97
C ASN A 313 -5.08 7.45 6.32
N LEU A 314 -5.71 8.61 6.23
CA LEU A 314 -7.02 8.74 5.60
C LEU A 314 -6.98 8.42 4.10
N PHE A 315 -5.89 8.78 3.40
CA PHE A 315 -5.70 8.43 2.00
C PHE A 315 -5.36 6.95 1.78
N LEU A 316 -4.58 6.36 2.69
CA LEU A 316 -4.03 5.01 2.54
C LEU A 316 -4.83 3.93 3.27
N TYR A 317 -6.04 4.20 3.75
CA TYR A 317 -6.81 3.28 4.61
C TYR A 317 -5.97 2.78 5.79
N GLN A 318 -5.38 3.71 6.52
CA GLN A 318 -4.63 3.46 7.74
C GLN A 318 -3.47 2.47 7.60
N LEU A 319 -2.99 2.26 6.36
CA LEU A 319 -1.87 1.36 6.07
C LEU A 319 -0.66 1.64 6.96
N GLN A 320 -0.44 2.91 7.34
CA GLN A 320 0.70 3.26 8.19
C GLN A 320 0.65 2.65 9.59
N ARG A 321 -0.51 2.16 10.05
CA ARG A 321 -0.62 1.27 11.22
C ARG A 321 -0.24 -0.17 10.87
N HIS A 322 0.85 -0.29 10.11
CA HIS A 322 1.33 -1.51 9.47
C HIS A 322 1.71 -2.59 10.48
N SER A 323 2.24 -2.19 11.63
CA SER A 323 2.60 -3.08 12.73
C SER A 323 1.44 -3.89 13.28
N ASP A 324 0.27 -3.26 13.45
CA ASP A 324 -0.93 -3.98 13.86
C ASP A 324 -1.48 -4.85 12.73
N HIS A 325 -1.46 -4.32 11.50
CA HIS A 325 -1.89 -5.07 10.33
C HIS A 325 -1.08 -6.37 10.15
N HIS A 326 0.24 -6.33 10.29
CA HIS A 326 1.07 -7.53 10.20
C HIS A 326 0.87 -8.52 11.36
N ALA A 327 0.64 -8.03 12.57
CA ALA A 327 0.36 -8.88 13.73
C ALA A 327 -1.05 -9.51 13.69
N TYR A 328 -2.01 -8.82 13.07
CA TYR A 328 -3.43 -9.18 12.97
C TYR A 328 -4.01 -8.86 11.56
N PRO A 329 -3.62 -9.60 10.50
CA PRO A 329 -3.91 -9.25 9.10
C PRO A 329 -5.37 -9.24 8.69
N THR A 330 -6.24 -9.87 9.49
CA THR A 330 -7.70 -9.87 9.25
C THR A 330 -8.41 -8.68 9.89
N ARG A 331 -7.69 -7.81 10.62
CA ARG A 331 -8.25 -6.59 11.20
C ARG A 331 -8.37 -5.51 10.11
N PRO A 332 -9.59 -5.04 9.81
CA PRO A 332 -9.78 -4.03 8.76
C PRO A 332 -9.28 -2.67 9.21
N PHE A 333 -8.99 -1.80 8.24
CA PHE A 333 -8.31 -0.52 8.49
C PHE A 333 -8.89 0.31 9.64
N GLN A 334 -10.21 0.48 9.71
CA GLN A 334 -10.88 1.34 10.71
C GLN A 334 -10.72 0.83 12.15
N ALA A 335 -10.25 -0.41 12.33
CA ALA A 335 -10.04 -1.05 13.61
C ALA A 335 -8.55 -1.13 14.01
N LEU A 336 -7.62 -0.73 13.13
CA LEU A 336 -6.19 -0.84 13.38
C LEU A 336 -5.77 0.00 14.59
N ARG A 337 -4.80 -0.50 15.35
CA ARG A 337 -4.23 0.08 16.58
C ARG A 337 -2.78 0.50 16.38
N ASN A 338 -2.30 1.38 17.25
CA ASN A 338 -0.89 1.69 17.44
C ASN A 338 -0.38 1.01 18.72
N PHE A 339 0.88 0.58 18.72
CA PHE A 339 1.55 -0.07 19.86
C PHE A 339 2.83 0.68 20.20
N GLU A 340 3.17 0.76 21.48
CA GLU A 340 4.38 1.46 21.94
C GLU A 340 5.67 0.73 21.52
N GLU A 341 5.61 -0.60 21.42
CA GLU A 341 6.72 -1.46 21.05
C GLU A 341 7.02 -1.43 19.54
N ALA A 342 6.09 -0.90 18.73
CA ALA A 342 6.25 -0.80 17.29
C ALA A 342 7.29 0.28 16.95
N PRO A 343 8.33 -0.03 16.14
CA PRO A 343 9.28 0.98 15.69
C PRO A 343 8.56 1.99 14.77
N VAL A 344 8.87 3.28 14.89
CA VAL A 344 8.12 4.35 14.18
C VAL A 344 9.03 5.09 13.18
N LEU A 345 8.51 5.34 11.98
CA LEU A 345 9.17 6.20 10.99
C LEU A 345 9.20 7.66 11.44
N PRO A 346 10.24 8.44 11.08
CA PRO A 346 10.35 9.83 11.51
C PRO A 346 9.35 10.81 10.90
N SER A 347 8.65 10.41 9.84
CA SER A 347 7.63 11.21 9.16
C SER A 347 6.66 10.30 8.43
N GLY A 348 5.52 10.84 8.01
CA GLY A 348 4.53 10.14 7.19
C GLY A 348 5.14 9.60 5.89
N TYR A 349 4.50 8.56 5.33
CA TYR A 349 5.04 7.82 4.19
C TYR A 349 5.35 8.72 2.99
N ALA A 350 4.44 9.65 2.67
CA ALA A 350 4.60 10.60 1.55
C ALA A 350 5.92 11.38 1.63
N THR A 351 6.33 11.82 2.82
CA THR A 351 7.61 12.50 3.07
C THR A 351 8.80 11.54 2.94
N MET A 352 8.65 10.31 3.43
CA MET A 352 9.72 9.31 3.47
C MET A 352 10.06 8.71 2.11
N LEU A 353 9.19 8.84 1.10
CA LEU A 353 9.46 8.37 -0.26
C LEU A 353 10.69 9.03 -0.90
N ILE A 354 10.92 10.33 -0.68
CA ILE A 354 12.08 11.02 -1.27
C ILE A 354 13.41 10.48 -0.68
N PRO A 355 13.57 10.35 0.65
CA PRO A 355 14.72 9.68 1.25
C PRO A 355 15.01 8.29 0.69
N VAL A 356 14.00 7.45 0.45
CA VAL A 356 14.16 6.09 -0.11
C VAL A 356 14.93 6.11 -1.44
N LEU A 357 14.70 7.12 -2.29
CA LEU A 357 15.37 7.27 -3.59
C LEU A 357 16.81 7.78 -3.47
N ILE A 358 17.23 8.27 -2.30
CA ILE A 358 18.57 8.84 -2.07
C ILE A 358 19.27 7.97 -1.01
N PRO A 359 20.01 6.90 -1.39
CA PRO A 359 20.54 5.94 -0.43
C PRO A 359 21.36 6.55 0.72
N LYS A 360 22.17 7.57 0.44
CA LYS A 360 22.94 8.28 1.48
C LYS A 360 22.04 8.94 2.53
N LEU A 361 20.92 9.52 2.10
CA LEU A 361 19.94 10.15 3.00
C LEU A 361 19.16 9.09 3.76
N TRP A 362 18.66 8.05 3.07
CA TRP A 362 17.96 6.93 3.69
C TRP A 362 18.79 6.27 4.79
N PHE A 363 20.02 5.86 4.50
CA PHE A 363 20.90 5.18 5.48
C PHE A 363 21.31 6.10 6.63
N LYS A 364 21.39 7.41 6.41
CA LYS A 364 21.63 8.38 7.49
C LYS A 364 20.46 8.42 8.47
N ILE A 365 19.23 8.31 7.96
CA ILE A 365 18.00 8.40 8.76
C ILE A 365 17.69 7.05 9.42
N MET A 366 17.68 5.95 8.66
CA MET A 366 17.10 4.69 9.09
C MET A 366 18.08 3.73 9.76
N ASP A 367 19.36 3.72 9.40
CA ASP A 367 20.32 2.79 10.02
C ASP A 367 20.39 2.97 11.55
N LYS A 368 20.39 4.22 12.02
CA LYS A 368 20.43 4.53 13.46
C LYS A 368 19.16 4.05 14.16
N ARG A 369 18.01 4.15 13.50
CA ARG A 369 16.72 3.69 14.04
C ARG A 369 16.67 2.17 14.15
N VAL A 370 17.19 1.45 13.16
CA VAL A 370 17.34 -0.02 13.25
C VAL A 370 18.26 -0.40 14.41
N PHE A 371 19.40 0.30 14.55
CA PHE A 371 20.33 0.07 15.67
C PHE A 371 19.67 0.29 17.04
N ASP A 372 18.92 1.39 17.18
CA ASP A 372 18.22 1.73 18.42
C ASP A 372 17.10 0.74 18.75
N HIS A 373 16.34 0.32 17.73
CA HIS A 373 15.27 -0.67 17.88
C HIS A 373 15.79 -1.99 18.46
N TYR A 374 16.98 -2.44 18.04
CA TYR A 374 17.61 -3.65 18.57
C TYR A 374 18.47 -3.44 19.82
N GLY A 375 18.38 -2.27 20.48
CA GLY A 375 19.16 -1.96 21.68
C GLY A 375 20.68 -2.03 21.46
N GLY A 376 21.12 -1.78 20.22
CA GLY A 376 22.52 -1.86 19.82
C GLY A 376 23.02 -3.24 19.34
N ASP A 377 22.23 -4.31 19.45
CA ASP A 377 22.63 -5.63 18.95
C ASP A 377 22.23 -5.86 17.48
N LEU A 378 23.08 -5.39 16.56
CA LEU A 378 22.89 -5.59 15.12
C LEU A 378 22.98 -7.06 14.65
N ASN A 379 23.34 -8.01 15.51
CA ASN A 379 23.25 -9.42 15.16
C ASN A 379 21.80 -9.90 15.04
N LYS A 380 20.85 -9.17 15.63
CA LYS A 380 19.41 -9.42 15.52
C LYS A 380 18.76 -8.79 14.28
N ALA A 381 19.46 -7.89 13.59
CA ALA A 381 18.90 -7.16 12.45
C ALA A 381 19.10 -7.90 11.11
N ASN A 382 18.19 -7.65 10.16
CA ASN A 382 18.30 -8.17 8.80
C ASN A 382 19.26 -7.28 7.99
N ILE A 383 20.53 -7.66 7.89
CA ILE A 383 21.57 -6.82 7.30
C ILE A 383 21.96 -7.32 5.92
N HIS A 384 22.06 -6.40 4.95
CA HIS A 384 22.46 -6.71 3.59
C HIS A 384 23.91 -7.23 3.57
N PRO A 385 24.18 -8.46 3.08
CA PRO A 385 25.49 -9.10 3.23
C PRO A 385 26.66 -8.26 2.71
N LYS A 386 26.49 -7.62 1.54
CA LYS A 386 27.55 -6.78 0.93
C LYS A 386 28.00 -5.59 1.79
N ARG A 387 27.19 -5.17 2.77
CA ARG A 387 27.46 -3.99 3.61
C ARG A 387 27.56 -4.32 5.09
N ARG A 388 27.45 -5.60 5.48
CA ARG A 388 27.47 -6.04 6.88
C ARG A 388 28.72 -5.57 7.63
N ALA A 389 29.91 -5.93 7.17
CA ALA A 389 31.17 -5.52 7.82
C ALA A 389 31.29 -3.99 7.98
N LYS A 390 30.88 -3.22 6.96
CA LYS A 390 30.89 -1.74 7.02
C LYS A 390 29.89 -1.19 8.05
N ILE A 391 28.70 -1.78 8.15
CA ILE A 391 27.66 -1.38 9.11
C ILE A 391 28.10 -1.72 10.54
N PHE A 392 28.62 -2.93 10.77
CA PHE A 392 29.15 -3.33 12.08
C PHE A 392 30.27 -2.42 12.54
N LYS A 393 31.23 -2.10 11.64
CA LYS A 393 32.28 -1.11 11.91
C LYS A 393 31.73 0.29 12.19
N LYS A 394 30.70 0.74 11.46
CA LYS A 394 30.05 2.06 11.66
C LYS A 394 29.45 2.20 13.07
N PHE A 395 28.91 1.11 13.64
CA PHE A 395 28.25 1.12 14.93
C PHE A 395 29.07 0.50 16.08
N GLY A 396 30.29 0.04 15.81
CA GLY A 396 31.16 -0.57 16.83
C GLY A 396 30.63 -1.91 17.37
N VAL A 397 29.85 -2.66 16.58
CA VAL A 397 29.27 -3.96 16.98
C VAL A 397 30.17 -5.09 16.51
N ILE A 398 30.30 -6.15 17.33
CA ILE A 398 31.01 -7.39 16.95
C ILE A 398 30.09 -8.29 16.14
N ASP A 399 30.57 -8.77 14.99
CA ASP A 399 29.84 -9.67 14.11
C ASP A 399 29.98 -11.12 14.57
N LYS A 400 28.91 -11.69 15.14
CA LYS A 400 28.88 -13.08 15.64
C LYS A 400 28.99 -14.13 14.52
N LEU A 401 28.85 -13.74 13.25
CA LEU A 401 29.02 -14.66 12.11
C LEU A 401 30.48 -14.81 11.68
N LEU A 402 31.38 -13.97 12.19
CA LEU A 402 32.81 -13.98 11.86
C LEU A 402 33.68 -14.40 13.05
N GLY A 403 33.07 -14.72 14.19
CA GLY A 403 33.72 -15.07 15.45
C GLY A 403 33.74 -16.56 15.74
#